data_AF-A0A7X7J4P8-F1
#
_entry.id   AF-A0A7X7J4P8-F1
#
_cell.length_a   1.000
_cell.length_b   1.000
_cell.length_c   1.000
_cell.angle_alpha   90.00
_cell.angle_beta   90.00
_cell.angle_gamma   90.00
#
_symmetry.space_group_name_H-M   'P 1'
#
loop_
_entity.id
_entity.type
_entity.pdbx_description
1 polymer ?
#
loop_
_entity_poly.entity_id
_entity_poly.type
_entity_poly.pdbx_seq_one_letter_code
_entity_poly.pdbx_strand_id
1 'polypeptide(L)'
;MEPLSFRTEIHPMKYTFKINHTHKLLFIGSCFADNFSKKLNQYKFNTLNNPFGVLFNPASIAQRINDILFKKNYDENDLTYYNEEWISFKHHGSFSNPDKQKCLHQINSKLKESKIFIKNVDFVFITLGTSIAYQLKSSKEIVSNCHKFPASHFVKVFLSADESLKLLYDCIINVNKINPNVKIIFTLSPIRYIKDDFIENSLSKAHLRIAIHELTKKFSSVFYFPAFEILMDDLRDYRFYNPDKIHPSETAIDYMWNFFSQAFFNAETMKCNNYIKDINMALLHKPKNKDSQLYKLFKDKQLKKVYNIMQSYPYLDFKNEIKFFST
;
A
#
# COMPACT_ATOMS: atom_id res chain seq x y z
N MET A 1 6.62 10.32 -42.56
CA MET A 1 6.28 9.15 -41.75
C MET A 1 6.39 9.57 -40.30
N GLU A 2 5.34 9.39 -39.50
CA GLU A 2 5.50 9.52 -38.05
C GLU A 2 6.55 8.49 -37.58
N PRO A 3 7.44 8.86 -36.65
CA PRO A 3 8.44 7.94 -36.14
C PRO A 3 7.76 6.69 -35.54
N LEU A 4 8.35 5.53 -35.76
CA LEU A 4 7.83 4.26 -35.23
C LEU A 4 7.68 4.37 -33.70
N SER A 5 6.45 4.30 -33.19
CA SER A 5 6.20 4.21 -31.75
C SER A 5 6.29 2.76 -31.32
N PHE A 6 7.21 2.47 -30.38
CA PHE A 6 7.41 1.12 -29.83
C PHE A 6 6.58 0.87 -28.55
N ARG A 7 5.73 1.83 -28.15
CA ARG A 7 4.93 1.75 -26.92
C ARG A 7 3.50 2.19 -27.14
N THR A 8 2.59 1.54 -26.43
CA THR A 8 1.20 1.96 -26.26
C THR A 8 1.08 2.58 -24.89
N GLU A 9 1.41 3.86 -24.79
CA GLU A 9 1.47 4.54 -23.50
C GLU A 9 0.07 4.75 -22.92
N ILE A 10 -0.08 4.43 -21.63
CA ILE A 10 -1.28 4.81 -20.90
C ILE A 10 -1.08 6.26 -20.46
N HIS A 11 -2.07 7.11 -20.72
CA HIS A 11 -2.03 8.49 -20.25
C HIS A 11 -2.51 8.61 -18.80
N PRO A 12 -1.85 9.44 -17.96
CA PRO A 12 -2.30 9.70 -16.60
C PRO A 12 -3.77 10.11 -16.53
N MET A 13 -4.53 9.36 -15.72
CA MET A 13 -5.92 9.69 -15.46
C MET A 13 -6.03 11.02 -14.72
N LYS A 14 -7.01 11.83 -15.10
CA LYS A 14 -7.34 13.09 -14.42
C LYS A 14 -8.45 12.84 -13.41
N TYR A 15 -8.12 12.96 -12.13
CA TYR A 15 -9.10 12.92 -11.05
C TYR A 15 -9.57 14.34 -10.72
N THR A 16 -10.79 14.45 -10.19
CA THR A 16 -11.39 15.72 -9.74
C THR A 16 -10.78 16.27 -8.44
N PHE A 17 -9.86 15.52 -7.84
CA PHE A 17 -9.19 15.85 -6.59
C PHE A 17 -7.68 15.70 -6.73
N LYS A 18 -6.95 16.30 -5.78
CA LYS A 18 -5.50 16.19 -5.67
C LYS A 18 -5.10 15.78 -4.25
N ILE A 19 -3.99 15.07 -4.15
CA ILE A 19 -3.36 14.64 -2.91
C ILE A 19 -2.17 15.56 -2.62
N ASN A 20 -1.99 15.92 -1.37
CA ASN A 20 -0.85 16.70 -0.89
C ASN A 20 -0.42 16.18 0.50
N HIS A 21 0.63 16.76 1.06
CA HIS A 21 1.26 16.33 2.31
C HIS A 21 0.40 16.51 3.58
N THR A 22 -0.67 17.31 3.55
CA THR A 22 -1.57 17.47 4.71
C THR A 22 -2.62 16.38 4.79
N HIS A 23 -2.84 15.64 3.70
CA HIS A 23 -3.81 14.55 3.67
C HIS A 23 -3.27 13.29 4.36
N LYS A 24 -4.18 12.55 4.98
CA LYS A 24 -3.94 11.23 5.59
C LYS A 24 -4.31 10.13 4.61
N LEU A 25 -3.36 9.21 4.38
CA LEU A 25 -3.49 8.15 3.39
C LEU A 25 -3.42 6.77 4.07
N LEU A 26 -4.48 5.98 4.01
CA LEU A 26 -4.48 4.59 4.49
C LEU A 26 -4.25 3.64 3.33
N PHE A 27 -3.27 2.74 3.43
CA PHE A 27 -3.00 1.70 2.44
C PHE A 27 -3.36 0.33 3.00
N ILE A 28 -4.17 -0.43 2.26
CA ILE A 28 -4.54 -1.81 2.59
C ILE A 28 -4.42 -2.66 1.33
N GLY A 29 -3.76 -3.82 1.43
CA GLY A 29 -3.72 -4.80 0.34
C GLY A 29 -2.33 -5.37 0.09
N SER A 30 -2.06 -5.70 -1.18
CA SER A 30 -0.90 -6.52 -1.57
C SER A 30 0.45 -5.84 -1.28
N CYS A 31 1.56 -6.54 -1.47
CA CYS A 31 2.93 -5.98 -1.35
C CYS A 31 3.15 -4.71 -2.20
N PHE A 32 2.39 -4.55 -3.29
CA PHE A 32 2.43 -3.32 -4.09
C PHE A 32 1.95 -2.09 -3.28
N ALA A 33 0.94 -2.25 -2.41
CA ALA A 33 0.49 -1.20 -1.49
C ALA A 33 1.61 -0.79 -0.52
N ASP A 34 2.32 -1.77 0.05
CA ASP A 34 3.47 -1.53 0.94
C ASP A 34 4.55 -0.71 0.25
N ASN A 35 4.92 -1.08 -0.97
CA ASN A 35 5.97 -0.38 -1.72
C ASN A 35 5.56 1.07 -2.02
N PHE A 36 4.31 1.29 -2.43
CA PHE A 36 3.80 2.63 -2.72
C PHE A 36 3.68 3.50 -1.45
N SER A 37 3.18 2.94 -0.35
CA SER A 37 3.10 3.64 0.94
C SER A 37 4.49 3.99 1.46
N LYS A 38 5.46 3.07 1.38
CA LYS A 38 6.86 3.35 1.74
C LYS A 38 7.43 4.51 0.91
N LYS A 39 7.17 4.53 -0.39
CA LYS A 39 7.60 5.62 -1.26
C LYS A 39 6.97 6.95 -0.84
N LEU A 40 5.65 6.99 -0.58
CA LEU A 40 4.97 8.18 -0.07
C LEU A 40 5.55 8.66 1.28
N ASN A 41 5.87 7.75 2.20
CA ASN A 41 6.54 8.10 3.46
C ASN A 41 7.95 8.69 3.25
N GLN A 42 8.71 8.20 2.27
CA GLN A 42 10.01 8.81 1.90
C GLN A 42 9.84 10.24 1.37
N TYR A 43 8.69 10.53 0.76
CA TYR A 43 8.26 11.87 0.38
C TYR A 43 7.44 12.58 1.47
N LYS A 44 7.53 12.14 2.74
CA LYS A 44 6.94 12.80 3.93
C LYS A 44 5.41 12.92 3.93
N PHE A 45 4.70 12.14 3.11
CA PHE A 45 3.24 12.06 3.22
C PHE A 45 2.83 11.33 4.50
N ASN A 46 1.70 11.73 5.09
CA ASN A 46 1.16 11.07 6.27
C ASN A 46 0.41 9.79 5.87
N THR A 47 1.07 8.64 6.01
CA THR A 47 0.47 7.36 5.65
C THR A 47 0.37 6.37 6.80
N LEU A 48 -0.72 5.60 6.81
CA LEU A 48 -0.85 4.39 7.60
C LEU A 48 -0.81 3.19 6.66
N ASN A 49 0.24 2.38 6.78
CA ASN A 49 0.44 1.24 5.89
C ASN A 49 -0.03 -0.07 6.51
N ASN A 50 -0.84 -0.83 5.75
CA ASN A 50 -1.21 -2.23 5.96
C ASN A 50 -1.30 -2.63 7.45
N PRO A 51 -2.33 -2.17 8.19
CA PRO A 51 -2.40 -2.34 9.64
C PRO A 51 -2.56 -3.80 10.10
N PHE A 52 -2.81 -4.73 9.19
CA PHE A 52 -2.84 -6.18 9.43
C PHE A 52 -1.70 -6.89 8.69
N GLY A 53 -0.76 -6.13 8.13
CA GLY A 53 0.21 -6.56 7.13
C GLY A 53 -0.43 -6.80 5.77
N VAL A 54 0.31 -7.46 4.87
CA VAL A 54 -0.11 -7.66 3.48
C VAL A 54 -1.36 -8.55 3.41
N LEU A 55 -2.37 -8.07 2.67
CA LEU A 55 -3.61 -8.77 2.38
C LEU A 55 -3.81 -8.85 0.86
N PHE A 56 -4.47 -9.89 0.35
CA PHE A 56 -4.60 -10.05 -1.11
C PHE A 56 -6.03 -10.08 -1.60
N ASN A 57 -6.94 -10.76 -0.89
CA ASN A 57 -8.29 -11.01 -1.40
C ASN A 57 -9.35 -10.08 -0.79
N PRO A 58 -10.47 -9.85 -1.51
CA PRO A 58 -11.57 -9.00 -1.06
C PRO A 58 -12.13 -9.37 0.32
N ALA A 59 -12.30 -10.67 0.61
CA ALA A 59 -12.89 -11.13 1.87
C ALA A 59 -12.00 -10.76 3.07
N SER A 60 -10.71 -11.08 3.01
CA SER A 60 -9.75 -10.71 4.08
C SER A 60 -9.69 -9.20 4.27
N ILE A 61 -9.64 -8.42 3.18
CA ILE A 61 -9.57 -6.95 3.26
C ILE A 61 -10.85 -6.37 3.88
N ALA A 62 -12.03 -6.78 3.41
CA ALA A 62 -13.31 -6.29 3.91
C ALA A 62 -13.48 -6.64 5.40
N GLN A 63 -13.13 -7.87 5.81
CA GLN A 63 -13.18 -8.26 7.22
C GLN A 63 -12.22 -7.44 8.09
N ARG A 64 -10.99 -7.19 7.62
CA ARG A 64 -10.02 -6.38 8.38
C ARG A 64 -10.42 -4.92 8.50
N ILE A 65 -11.04 -4.34 7.47
CA ILE A 65 -11.62 -3.00 7.58
C ILE A 65 -12.78 -3.02 8.60
N ASN A 66 -13.68 -4.00 8.54
CA ASN A 66 -14.75 -4.13 9.55
C ASN A 66 -14.19 -4.32 10.97
N ASP A 67 -13.07 -5.02 11.15
CA ASP A 67 -12.40 -5.14 12.44
C ASP A 67 -11.91 -3.76 12.94
N ILE A 68 -11.33 -2.93 12.07
CA ILE A 68 -11.00 -1.53 12.41
C ILE A 68 -12.26 -0.79 12.87
N LEU A 69 -13.37 -0.91 12.13
CA LEU A 69 -14.58 -0.12 12.42
C LEU A 69 -15.30 -0.58 13.70
N PHE A 70 -15.37 -1.90 13.95
CA PHE A 70 -16.33 -2.47 14.91
C PHE A 70 -15.72 -3.37 15.97
N LYS A 71 -14.63 -4.10 15.70
CA LYS A 71 -14.08 -5.07 16.67
C LYS A 71 -13.42 -4.32 17.82
N LYS A 72 -13.81 -4.58 19.07
CA LYS A 72 -13.26 -3.88 20.25
C LYS A 72 -11.75 -4.08 20.38
N ASN A 73 -11.33 -5.33 20.57
CA ASN A 73 -9.93 -5.80 20.63
C ASN A 73 -9.87 -7.25 20.12
N TYR A 74 -8.67 -7.72 19.77
CA TYR A 74 -8.34 -9.13 19.70
C TYR A 74 -8.00 -9.66 21.09
N ASP A 75 -8.29 -10.93 21.34
CA ASP A 75 -7.96 -11.63 22.59
C ASP A 75 -7.11 -12.87 22.34
N GLU A 76 -6.78 -13.57 23.42
CA GLU A 76 -5.92 -14.75 23.37
C GLU A 76 -6.47 -15.92 22.55
N ASN A 77 -7.79 -15.99 22.34
CA ASN A 77 -8.44 -17.00 21.50
C ASN A 77 -8.35 -16.67 20.01
N ASP A 78 -8.01 -15.42 19.66
CA ASP A 78 -7.70 -15.03 18.28
C ASP A 78 -6.26 -15.45 17.85
N LEU A 79 -5.49 -16.05 18.77
CA LEU A 79 -4.12 -16.51 18.54
C LEU A 79 -4.02 -18.05 18.50
N THR A 80 -3.07 -18.54 17.72
CA THR A 80 -2.71 -19.96 17.63
C THR A 80 -1.20 -20.10 17.78
N TYR A 81 -0.74 -21.04 18.59
CA TYR A 81 0.69 -21.34 18.70
C TYR A 81 1.10 -22.34 17.61
N TYR A 82 2.09 -22.00 16.79
CA TYR A 82 2.58 -22.84 15.71
C TYR A 82 3.99 -22.43 15.31
N ASN A 83 4.87 -23.42 15.06
CA ASN A 83 6.28 -23.21 14.72
C ASN A 83 7.00 -22.23 15.66
N GLU A 84 6.87 -22.48 16.96
CA GLU A 84 7.49 -21.71 18.04
C GLU A 84 7.01 -20.25 18.19
N GLU A 85 5.99 -19.85 17.43
CA GLU A 85 5.43 -18.49 17.45
C GLU A 85 3.92 -18.51 17.72
N TRP A 86 3.43 -17.44 18.35
CA TRP A 86 2.02 -17.10 18.37
C TRP A 86 1.68 -16.34 17.10
N ILE A 87 0.68 -16.85 16.38
CA ILE A 87 0.19 -16.29 15.12
C ILE A 87 -1.28 -15.95 15.21
N SER A 88 -1.74 -15.06 14.33
CA SER A 88 -3.16 -14.83 14.10
C SER A 88 -3.44 -15.06 12.62
N PHE A 89 -4.35 -15.98 12.29
CA PHE A 89 -4.79 -16.21 10.90
C PHE A 89 -5.38 -14.96 10.24
N LYS A 90 -5.73 -13.96 11.04
CA LYS A 90 -6.28 -12.67 10.61
C LYS A 90 -5.20 -11.65 10.22
N HIS A 91 -3.93 -11.91 10.55
CA HIS A 91 -2.80 -11.00 10.33
C HIS A 91 -1.70 -11.66 9.49
N HIS A 92 -0.87 -10.84 8.86
CA HIS A 92 0.38 -11.27 8.22
C HIS A 92 1.39 -11.78 9.25
N GLY A 93 2.33 -12.64 8.84
CA GLY A 93 3.38 -13.22 9.70
C GLY A 93 4.30 -12.20 10.38
N SER A 94 4.31 -10.94 9.93
CA SER A 94 5.04 -9.85 10.60
C SER A 94 4.45 -9.45 11.96
N PHE A 95 3.28 -9.98 12.33
CA PHE A 95 2.66 -9.82 13.64
C PHE A 95 2.91 -11.03 14.56
N SER A 96 3.53 -12.09 14.04
CA SER A 96 3.85 -13.28 14.82
C SER A 96 4.93 -12.96 15.85
N ASN A 97 4.87 -13.64 17.01
CA ASN A 97 5.88 -13.47 18.05
C ASN A 97 5.97 -14.74 18.93
N PRO A 98 7.17 -15.17 19.36
CA PRO A 98 7.31 -16.25 20.34
C PRO A 98 6.60 -15.96 21.68
N ASP A 99 6.48 -14.68 22.03
CA ASP A 99 5.76 -14.23 23.23
C ASP A 99 4.31 -13.84 22.88
N LYS A 100 3.35 -14.56 23.48
CA LYS A 100 1.91 -14.38 23.28
C LYS A 100 1.46 -12.95 23.55
N GLN A 101 1.93 -12.35 24.65
CA GLN A 101 1.50 -11.03 25.08
C GLN A 101 2.09 -9.95 24.18
N LYS A 102 3.32 -10.13 23.70
CA LYS A 102 3.90 -9.23 22.69
C LYS A 102 3.16 -9.29 21.36
N CYS A 103 2.80 -10.49 20.89
CA CYS A 103 1.97 -10.66 19.69
C CYS A 103 0.62 -9.93 19.83
N LEU A 104 -0.09 -10.20 20.94
CA LEU A 104 -1.40 -9.61 21.19
C LEU A 104 -1.32 -8.08 21.36
N HIS A 105 -0.29 -7.58 22.03
CA HIS A 105 -0.04 -6.16 22.19
C HIS A 105 0.23 -5.48 20.84
N GLN A 106 1.08 -6.07 19.99
CA GLN A 106 1.36 -5.52 18.66
C GLN A 106 0.08 -5.42 17.81
N ILE A 107 -0.72 -6.48 17.78
CA ILE A 107 -2.01 -6.53 17.07
C ILE A 107 -2.96 -5.44 17.57
N ASN A 108 -3.19 -5.37 18.88
CA ASN A 108 -4.16 -4.44 19.45
C ASN A 108 -3.70 -2.98 19.40
N SER A 109 -2.40 -2.72 19.55
CA SER A 109 -1.81 -1.39 19.35
C SER A 109 -2.03 -0.91 17.93
N LYS A 110 -1.83 -1.78 16.92
CA LYS A 110 -2.06 -1.41 15.52
C LYS A 110 -3.54 -1.23 15.19
N LEU A 111 -4.42 -2.05 15.76
CA LEU A 111 -5.87 -1.88 15.66
C LEU A 111 -6.31 -0.52 16.21
N LYS A 112 -5.81 -0.14 17.40
CA LYS A 112 -6.13 1.15 18.05
C LYS A 112 -5.66 2.34 17.21
N GLU A 113 -4.44 2.30 16.69
CA GLU A 113 -3.92 3.32 15.77
C GLU A 113 -4.83 3.44 14.53
N SER A 114 -5.19 2.31 13.93
CA SER A 114 -6.03 2.25 12.72
C SER A 114 -7.43 2.82 12.94
N LYS A 115 -8.03 2.54 14.10
CA LYS A 115 -9.32 3.10 14.52
C LYS A 115 -9.32 4.62 14.60
N ILE A 116 -8.23 5.19 15.09
CA ILE A 116 -8.08 6.64 15.18
C ILE A 116 -7.86 7.22 13.78
N PHE A 117 -7.04 6.56 12.97
CA PHE A 117 -6.68 7.02 11.63
C PHE A 117 -7.87 7.03 10.67
N ILE A 118 -8.66 5.95 10.62
CA ILE A 118 -9.75 5.79 9.64
C ILE A 118 -10.87 6.83 9.79
N LYS A 119 -11.07 7.37 10.99
CA LYS A 119 -12.09 8.40 11.25
C LYS A 119 -11.81 9.73 10.55
N ASN A 120 -10.54 10.03 10.28
CA ASN A 120 -10.11 11.29 9.69
C ASN A 120 -9.22 11.08 8.46
N VAL A 121 -9.29 9.90 7.85
CA VAL A 121 -8.50 9.59 6.66
C VAL A 121 -9.12 10.27 5.45
N ASP A 122 -8.31 10.88 4.60
CA ASP A 122 -8.80 11.53 3.39
C ASP A 122 -8.91 10.53 2.24
N PHE A 123 -7.94 9.62 2.16
CA PHE A 123 -7.82 8.63 1.09
C PHE A 123 -7.53 7.24 1.63
N VAL A 124 -8.31 6.25 1.18
CA VAL A 124 -8.04 4.83 1.43
C VAL A 124 -7.67 4.17 0.11
N PHE A 125 -6.44 3.68 0.00
CA PHE A 125 -5.96 2.89 -1.12
C PHE A 125 -6.15 1.41 -0.83
N ILE A 126 -6.91 0.73 -1.68
CA ILE A 126 -7.16 -0.71 -1.57
C ILE A 126 -6.54 -1.41 -2.78
N THR A 127 -5.46 -2.17 -2.54
CA THR A 127 -4.76 -2.92 -3.59
C THR A 127 -5.13 -4.40 -3.55
N LEU A 128 -6.00 -4.84 -4.47
CA LEU A 128 -6.39 -6.26 -4.54
C LEU A 128 -5.33 -7.09 -5.27
N GLY A 129 -5.01 -8.27 -4.72
CA GLY A 129 -3.99 -9.17 -5.24
C GLY A 129 -4.57 -10.35 -6.01
N THR A 130 -5.56 -11.03 -5.45
CA THR A 130 -6.20 -12.21 -6.05
C THR A 130 -7.63 -12.37 -5.50
N SER A 131 -8.56 -12.91 -6.29
CA SER A 131 -9.87 -13.35 -5.81
C SER A 131 -9.83 -14.71 -5.11
N ILE A 132 -8.67 -15.36 -5.08
CA ILE A 132 -8.46 -16.63 -4.37
C ILE A 132 -8.23 -16.34 -2.89
N ALA A 133 -8.98 -17.02 -2.04
CA ALA A 133 -8.87 -17.01 -0.60
C ALA A 133 -8.63 -18.42 -0.06
N TYR A 134 -8.22 -18.52 1.19
CA TYR A 134 -8.11 -19.79 1.91
C TYR A 134 -9.03 -19.75 3.13
N GLN A 135 -9.82 -20.81 3.29
CA GLN A 135 -10.72 -20.99 4.41
C GLN A 135 -10.13 -22.03 5.36
N LEU A 136 -10.04 -21.73 6.65
CA LEU A 136 -9.63 -22.69 7.66
C LEU A 136 -10.74 -23.74 7.85
N LYS A 137 -10.42 -25.03 7.75
CA LYS A 137 -11.42 -26.11 7.81
C LYS A 137 -12.15 -26.18 9.14
N SER A 138 -11.46 -25.91 10.24
CA SER A 138 -11.98 -26.03 11.60
C SER A 138 -13.01 -24.94 11.94
N SER A 139 -12.74 -23.69 11.57
CA SER A 139 -13.62 -22.55 11.88
C SER A 139 -14.51 -22.11 10.72
N LYS A 140 -14.23 -22.56 9.49
CA LYS A 140 -14.82 -22.06 8.25
C LYS A 140 -14.56 -20.55 8.00
N GLU A 141 -13.64 -19.94 8.71
CA GLU A 141 -13.26 -18.55 8.48
C GLU A 141 -12.27 -18.43 7.32
N ILE A 142 -12.41 -17.36 6.52
CA ILE A 142 -11.39 -16.96 5.56
C ILE A 142 -10.19 -16.38 6.32
N VAL A 143 -9.00 -16.88 6.03
CA VAL A 143 -7.76 -16.41 6.65
C VAL A 143 -7.05 -15.37 5.79
N SER A 144 -6.39 -14.42 6.43
CA SER A 144 -5.51 -13.44 5.76
C SER A 144 -4.16 -14.06 5.38
N ASN A 145 -3.66 -15.00 6.20
CA ASN A 145 -2.38 -15.66 6.00
C ASN A 145 -2.44 -17.10 6.55
N CYS A 146 -1.87 -18.05 5.81
CA CYS A 146 -1.83 -19.46 6.20
C CYS A 146 -0.67 -19.80 7.15
N HIS A 147 0.27 -18.87 7.41
CA HIS A 147 1.39 -19.01 8.36
C HIS A 147 2.22 -20.29 8.18
N LYS A 148 2.38 -20.73 6.92
CA LYS A 148 3.06 -21.98 6.54
C LYS A 148 2.46 -23.25 7.17
N PHE A 149 1.23 -23.18 7.70
CA PHE A 149 0.50 -24.38 8.12
C PHE A 149 0.34 -25.37 6.96
N PRO A 150 0.19 -26.67 7.25
CA PRO A 150 -0.03 -27.67 6.21
C PRO A 150 -1.30 -27.35 5.41
N ALA A 151 -1.20 -27.44 4.07
CA ALA A 151 -2.29 -27.10 3.16
C ALA A 151 -3.59 -27.91 3.42
N SER A 152 -3.48 -29.10 4.01
CA SER A 152 -4.61 -29.94 4.40
C SER A 152 -5.57 -29.29 5.41
N HIS A 153 -5.13 -28.25 6.13
CA HIS A 153 -5.97 -27.48 7.06
C HIS A 153 -6.88 -26.46 6.36
N PHE A 154 -6.65 -26.19 5.08
CA PHE A 154 -7.35 -25.15 4.36
C PHE A 154 -8.16 -25.70 3.19
N VAL A 155 -9.17 -24.94 2.81
CA VAL A 155 -9.89 -25.09 1.55
C VAL A 155 -9.60 -23.86 0.72
N LYS A 156 -9.18 -24.05 -0.53
CA LYS A 156 -9.02 -22.97 -1.50
C LYS A 156 -10.41 -22.53 -1.95
N VAL A 157 -10.68 -21.23 -1.87
CA VAL A 157 -11.97 -20.62 -2.20
C VAL A 157 -11.75 -19.59 -3.31
N PHE A 158 -12.52 -19.68 -4.39
CA PHE A 158 -12.53 -18.68 -5.44
C PHE A 158 -13.69 -17.72 -5.19
N LEU A 159 -13.38 -16.45 -4.95
CA LEU A 159 -14.39 -15.41 -4.87
C LEU A 159 -14.78 -14.99 -6.29
N SER A 160 -16.05 -15.14 -6.62
CA SER A 160 -16.61 -14.61 -7.86
C SER A 160 -16.56 -13.08 -7.89
N ALA A 161 -16.90 -12.50 -9.05
CA ALA A 161 -16.95 -11.05 -9.20
C ALA A 161 -18.07 -10.46 -8.33
N ASP A 162 -19.22 -11.14 -8.26
CA ASP A 162 -20.38 -10.72 -7.47
C ASP A 162 -20.13 -10.83 -5.96
N GLU A 163 -19.49 -11.91 -5.50
CA GLU A 163 -19.10 -12.05 -4.09
C GLU A 163 -18.08 -10.97 -3.71
N SER A 164 -17.07 -10.74 -4.55
CA SER A 164 -16.07 -9.69 -4.33
C SER A 164 -16.70 -8.30 -4.30
N LEU A 165 -17.61 -8.02 -5.24
CA LEU A 165 -18.38 -6.78 -5.31
C LEU A 165 -19.19 -6.58 -4.03
N LYS A 166 -19.96 -7.58 -3.59
CA LYS A 166 -20.80 -7.49 -2.39
C LYS A 166 -19.96 -7.21 -1.14
N LEU A 167 -18.89 -7.97 -0.92
CA LEU A 167 -18.01 -7.81 0.24
C LEU A 167 -17.42 -6.40 0.33
N LEU A 168 -16.93 -5.88 -0.81
CA LEU A 168 -16.34 -4.55 -0.88
C LEU A 168 -17.40 -3.45 -0.82
N TYR A 169 -18.58 -3.65 -1.42
CA TYR A 169 -19.70 -2.71 -1.36
C TYR A 169 -20.15 -2.47 0.08
N ASP A 170 -20.38 -3.54 0.84
CA ASP A 170 -20.77 -3.45 2.26
C ASP A 170 -19.68 -2.78 3.09
N CYS A 171 -18.41 -3.08 2.80
CA CYS A 171 -17.26 -2.44 3.42
C CYS A 171 -17.24 -0.92 3.17
N ILE A 172 -17.48 -0.48 1.92
CA ILE A 172 -17.49 0.94 1.56
C ILE A 172 -18.64 1.68 2.27
N ILE A 173 -19.83 1.07 2.34
CA ILE A 173 -20.95 1.62 3.11
C ILE A 173 -20.55 1.85 4.56
N ASN A 174 -19.94 0.86 5.20
CA ASN A 174 -19.55 0.95 6.60
C ASN A 174 -18.47 2.01 6.84
N VAL A 175 -17.49 2.12 5.93
CA VAL A 175 -16.49 3.19 5.98
C VAL A 175 -17.13 4.57 5.82
N ASN A 176 -18.03 4.75 4.84
CA ASN A 176 -18.71 6.01 4.59
C ASN A 176 -19.63 6.45 5.75
N LYS A 177 -20.22 5.50 6.50
CA LYS A 177 -20.99 5.82 7.72
C LYS A 177 -20.13 6.49 8.79
N ILE A 178 -18.85 6.13 8.88
CA ILE A 178 -17.90 6.67 9.87
C ILE A 178 -17.21 7.92 9.34
N ASN A 179 -16.88 7.95 8.05
CA ASN A 179 -16.20 9.06 7.40
C ASN A 179 -16.81 9.31 6.00
N PRO A 180 -17.85 10.15 5.88
CA PRO A 180 -18.57 10.36 4.62
C PRO A 180 -17.75 11.03 3.50
N ASN A 181 -16.66 11.71 3.84
CA ASN A 181 -15.86 12.50 2.90
C ASN A 181 -14.67 11.74 2.32
N VAL A 182 -14.41 10.53 2.82
CA VAL A 182 -13.29 9.70 2.39
C VAL A 182 -13.40 9.33 0.92
N LYS A 183 -12.26 9.33 0.24
CA LYS A 183 -12.14 8.83 -1.13
C LYS A 183 -11.45 7.49 -1.11
N ILE A 184 -12.03 6.50 -1.77
CA ILE A 184 -11.48 5.14 -1.83
C ILE A 184 -10.91 4.94 -3.23
N ILE A 185 -9.61 4.67 -3.32
CA ILE A 185 -8.93 4.38 -4.56
C ILE A 185 -8.59 2.89 -4.59
N PHE A 186 -9.31 2.15 -5.42
CA PHE A 186 -8.93 0.78 -5.74
C PHE A 186 -7.79 0.76 -6.73
N THR A 187 -6.95 -0.26 -6.60
CA THR A 187 -6.00 -0.64 -7.63
C THR A 187 -5.89 -2.15 -7.67
N LEU A 188 -5.65 -2.69 -8.85
CA LEU A 188 -5.35 -4.11 -9.02
C LEU A 188 -3.84 -4.27 -8.98
N SER A 189 -3.35 -5.19 -8.15
CA SER A 189 -1.92 -5.42 -8.00
C SER A 189 -1.32 -5.89 -9.33
N PRO A 190 -0.25 -5.27 -9.81
CA PRO A 190 0.42 -5.69 -11.05
C PRO A 190 1.25 -6.98 -10.88
N ILE A 191 1.46 -7.42 -9.63
CA ILE A 191 2.20 -8.63 -9.30
C ILE A 191 1.34 -9.85 -9.67
N ARG A 192 1.93 -10.79 -10.43
CA ARG A 192 1.30 -12.06 -10.80
C ARG A 192 1.41 -13.06 -9.64
N TYR A 193 0.29 -13.66 -9.25
CA TYR A 193 0.29 -14.68 -8.20
C TYR A 193 0.45 -16.07 -8.84
N ILE A 194 1.70 -16.44 -9.18
CA ILE A 194 1.99 -17.63 -10.00
C ILE A 194 1.87 -18.95 -9.22
N LYS A 195 1.78 -18.89 -7.88
CA LYS A 195 1.57 -20.10 -7.05
C LYS A 195 0.30 -20.87 -7.41
N ASP A 196 -0.67 -20.19 -8.02
CA ASP A 196 -1.97 -20.73 -8.40
C ASP A 196 -2.10 -20.99 -9.92
N ASP A 197 -1.01 -20.97 -10.69
CA ASP A 197 -0.99 -20.99 -12.17
C ASP A 197 -1.38 -19.67 -12.87
N PHE A 198 -0.87 -19.45 -14.09
CA PHE A 198 -1.11 -18.25 -14.88
C PHE A 198 -2.56 -18.11 -15.35
N ILE A 199 -3.25 -19.23 -15.62
CA ILE A 199 -4.65 -19.21 -16.06
C ILE A 199 -5.53 -18.74 -14.90
N GLU A 200 -5.36 -19.33 -13.71
CA GLU A 200 -6.14 -18.91 -12.54
C GLU A 200 -5.79 -17.48 -12.12
N ASN A 201 -4.53 -17.07 -12.19
CA ASN A 201 -4.16 -15.67 -11.92
C ASN A 201 -4.90 -14.73 -12.87
N SER A 202 -4.94 -15.04 -14.16
CA SER A 202 -5.61 -14.18 -15.15
C SER A 202 -7.12 -14.10 -14.90
N LEU A 203 -7.76 -15.25 -14.63
CA LEU A 203 -9.17 -15.31 -14.24
C LEU A 203 -9.44 -14.50 -12.97
N SER A 204 -8.64 -14.72 -11.93
CA SER A 204 -8.71 -14.01 -10.65
C SER A 204 -8.63 -12.49 -10.83
N LYS A 205 -7.67 -12.00 -11.62
CA LYS A 205 -7.54 -10.56 -11.94
C LYS A 205 -8.77 -10.03 -12.67
N ALA A 206 -9.33 -10.80 -13.62
CA ALA A 206 -10.55 -10.41 -14.33
C ALA A 206 -11.75 -10.27 -13.39
N HIS A 207 -11.97 -11.24 -12.49
CA HIS A 207 -13.03 -11.16 -11.47
C HIS A 207 -12.89 -9.93 -10.58
N LEU A 208 -11.68 -9.64 -10.09
CA LEU A 208 -11.41 -8.44 -9.29
C LEU A 208 -11.64 -7.15 -10.08
N ARG A 209 -11.24 -7.11 -11.36
CA ARG A 209 -11.39 -5.92 -12.20
C ARG A 209 -12.85 -5.60 -12.50
N ILE A 210 -13.69 -6.62 -12.71
CA ILE A 210 -15.15 -6.49 -12.84
C ILE A 210 -15.74 -5.91 -11.54
N ALA A 211 -15.41 -6.49 -10.39
CA ALA A 211 -15.91 -6.00 -9.10
C ALA A 211 -15.53 -4.53 -8.85
N ILE A 212 -14.26 -4.17 -9.08
CA ILE A 212 -13.78 -2.78 -8.95
C ILE A 212 -14.56 -1.84 -9.88
N HIS A 213 -14.75 -2.22 -11.15
CA HIS A 213 -15.49 -1.41 -12.12
C HIS A 213 -16.92 -1.12 -11.71
N GLU A 214 -17.60 -2.13 -11.16
CA GLU A 214 -18.98 -1.95 -10.68
C GLU A 214 -19.03 -1.06 -9.43
N LEU A 215 -18.01 -1.11 -8.56
CA LEU A 215 -17.91 -0.21 -7.41
C LEU A 215 -17.72 1.26 -7.82
N THR A 216 -16.88 1.55 -8.83
CA THR A 216 -16.69 2.93 -9.31
C THR A 216 -17.94 3.52 -9.95
N LYS A 217 -18.83 2.68 -10.51
CA LYS A 217 -20.15 3.12 -11.00
C LYS A 217 -21.15 3.40 -9.88
N LYS A 218 -21.08 2.62 -8.80
CA LYS A 218 -22.04 2.70 -7.67
C LYS A 218 -21.74 3.83 -6.69
N PHE A 219 -20.48 4.26 -6.59
CA PHE A 219 -20.07 5.28 -5.64
C PHE A 219 -19.21 6.36 -6.30
N SER A 220 -19.65 7.62 -6.20
CA SER A 220 -18.89 8.78 -6.69
C SER A 220 -17.60 9.06 -5.90
N SER A 221 -17.47 8.50 -4.69
CA SER A 221 -16.26 8.58 -3.86
C SER A 221 -15.26 7.45 -4.12
N VAL A 222 -15.54 6.55 -5.07
CA VAL A 222 -14.71 5.39 -5.39
C VAL A 222 -14.06 5.56 -6.75
N PHE A 223 -12.74 5.38 -6.79
CA PHE A 223 -11.90 5.58 -7.98
C PHE A 223 -11.04 4.36 -8.25
N TYR A 224 -10.51 4.26 -9.47
CA TYR A 224 -9.57 3.22 -9.85
C TYR A 224 -8.25 3.82 -10.29
N PHE A 225 -7.13 3.30 -9.80
CA PHE A 225 -5.78 3.60 -10.29
C PHE A 225 -5.24 2.39 -11.08
N PRO A 226 -4.76 2.56 -12.32
CA PRO A 226 -4.57 1.46 -13.28
C PRO A 226 -3.17 0.85 -13.16
N ALA A 227 -2.74 0.49 -11.94
CA ALA A 227 -1.40 -0.03 -11.71
C ALA A 227 -1.13 -1.32 -12.49
N PHE A 228 -2.13 -2.20 -12.56
CA PHE A 228 -2.08 -3.47 -13.28
C PHE A 228 -1.89 -3.23 -14.78
N GLU A 229 -2.73 -2.39 -15.39
CA GLU A 229 -2.66 -2.07 -16.81
C GLU A 229 -1.36 -1.34 -17.16
N ILE A 230 -0.85 -0.45 -16.30
CA ILE A 230 0.46 0.19 -16.54
C ILE A 230 1.57 -0.87 -16.65
N LEU A 231 1.65 -1.82 -15.72
CA LEU A 231 2.70 -2.85 -15.81
C LEU A 231 2.45 -3.79 -16.99
N MET A 232 1.20 -4.21 -17.20
CA MET A 232 0.86 -5.27 -18.15
C MET A 232 0.76 -4.79 -19.59
N ASP A 233 0.38 -3.53 -19.82
CA ASP A 233 0.09 -2.99 -21.15
C ASP A 233 1.07 -1.91 -21.59
N ASP A 234 1.59 -1.10 -20.68
CA ASP A 234 2.57 -0.06 -21.03
C ASP A 234 4.01 -0.59 -20.88
N LEU A 235 4.30 -1.26 -19.76
CA LEU A 235 5.60 -1.81 -19.40
C LEU A 235 5.72 -3.32 -19.71
N ARG A 236 5.27 -3.73 -20.90
CA ARG A 236 5.12 -5.15 -21.33
C ARG A 236 6.38 -6.03 -21.26
N ASP A 237 7.56 -5.44 -21.21
CA ASP A 237 8.85 -6.14 -21.37
C ASP A 237 9.43 -6.63 -20.03
N TYR A 238 10.06 -7.82 -20.01
CA TYR A 238 10.70 -8.40 -18.82
C TYR A 238 11.77 -7.50 -18.18
N ARG A 239 12.33 -6.54 -18.90
CA ARG A 239 13.23 -5.51 -18.34
C ARG A 239 12.61 -4.69 -17.20
N PHE A 240 11.28 -4.68 -17.13
CA PHE A 240 10.51 -4.00 -16.08
C PHE A 240 10.18 -4.90 -14.89
N TYR A 241 10.73 -6.11 -14.86
CA TYR A 241 10.58 -7.06 -13.77
C TYR A 241 11.95 -7.32 -13.11
N ASN A 242 11.91 -7.69 -11.83
CA ASN A 242 13.05 -8.24 -11.13
C ASN A 242 13.47 -9.60 -11.73
N PRO A 243 14.65 -10.15 -11.36
CA PRO A 243 15.10 -11.45 -11.86
C PRO A 243 14.12 -12.62 -11.63
N ASP A 244 13.22 -12.49 -10.65
CA ASP A 244 12.14 -13.46 -10.41
C ASP A 244 11.05 -13.47 -11.51
N LYS A 245 11.00 -12.44 -12.37
CA LYS A 245 10.03 -12.22 -13.44
C LYS A 245 8.58 -12.04 -12.95
N ILE A 246 8.40 -11.76 -11.66
CA ILE A 246 7.09 -11.60 -11.01
C ILE A 246 6.91 -10.19 -10.48
N HIS A 247 7.93 -9.68 -9.79
CA HIS A 247 7.87 -8.37 -9.14
C HIS A 247 8.35 -7.27 -10.09
N PRO A 248 7.74 -6.09 -10.07
CA PRO A 248 8.23 -4.95 -10.86
C PRO A 248 9.64 -4.54 -10.40
N SER A 249 10.48 -4.14 -11.36
CA SER A 249 11.79 -3.57 -11.09
C SER A 249 11.69 -2.14 -10.53
N GLU A 250 12.80 -1.61 -10.01
CA GLU A 250 12.86 -0.23 -9.52
C GLU A 250 12.46 0.77 -10.61
N THR A 251 12.91 0.57 -11.86
CA THR A 251 12.52 1.36 -13.02
C THR A 251 11.01 1.36 -13.24
N ALA A 252 10.34 0.21 -13.10
CA ALA A 252 8.90 0.11 -13.24
C ALA A 252 8.17 0.85 -12.09
N ILE A 253 8.65 0.71 -10.86
CA ILE A 253 8.12 1.43 -9.69
C ILE A 253 8.31 2.95 -9.84
N ASP A 254 9.43 3.41 -10.39
CA ASP A 254 9.68 4.82 -10.69
C ASP A 254 8.75 5.36 -11.78
N TYR A 255 8.53 4.58 -12.85
CA TYR A 255 7.58 4.93 -13.89
C TYR A 255 6.17 5.09 -13.34
N MET A 256 5.70 4.12 -12.55
CA MET A 256 4.39 4.16 -11.91
C MET A 256 4.28 5.29 -10.89
N TRP A 257 5.36 5.62 -10.18
CA TRP A 257 5.41 6.77 -9.27
C TRP A 257 5.25 8.10 -10.01
N ASN A 258 5.90 8.26 -11.17
CA ASN A 258 5.72 9.43 -12.01
C ASN A 258 4.28 9.53 -12.52
N PHE A 259 3.72 8.42 -12.99
CA PHE A 259 2.31 8.36 -13.41
C PHE A 259 1.36 8.76 -12.26
N PHE A 260 1.57 8.19 -11.07
CA PHE A 260 0.81 8.53 -9.86
C PHE A 260 0.93 10.02 -9.51
N SER A 261 2.15 10.56 -9.58
CA SER A 261 2.42 11.96 -9.27
C SER A 261 1.67 12.91 -10.20
N GLN A 262 1.68 12.63 -11.51
CA GLN A 262 0.94 13.44 -12.49
C GLN A 262 -0.57 13.33 -12.30
N ALA A 263 -1.06 12.14 -11.97
CA ALA A 263 -2.48 11.90 -11.78
C ALA A 263 -3.02 12.60 -10.51
N PHE A 264 -2.32 12.46 -9.37
CA PHE A 264 -2.84 12.87 -8.07
C PHE A 264 -2.24 14.15 -7.50
N PHE A 265 -1.07 14.63 -7.92
CA PHE A 265 -0.46 15.81 -7.31
C PHE A 265 -0.78 17.09 -8.08
N ASN A 266 -0.85 18.20 -7.35
CA ASN A 266 -0.86 19.54 -7.94
C ASN A 266 0.58 20.07 -8.07
N ALA A 267 0.76 21.20 -8.76
CA ALA A 267 2.08 21.77 -9.00
C ALA A 267 2.85 22.05 -7.70
N GLU A 268 2.17 22.54 -6.66
CA GLU A 268 2.79 22.83 -5.37
C GLU A 268 3.29 21.55 -4.65
N THR A 269 2.51 20.47 -4.71
CA THR A 269 2.91 19.17 -4.15
C THR A 269 4.09 18.59 -4.92
N MET A 270 4.10 18.70 -6.26
CA MET A 270 5.24 18.25 -7.07
C MET A 270 6.50 19.07 -6.76
N LYS A 271 6.38 20.38 -6.58
CA LYS A 271 7.48 21.27 -6.18
C LYS A 271 8.06 20.84 -4.82
N CYS A 272 7.20 20.63 -3.83
CA CYS A 272 7.59 20.14 -2.51
C CYS A 272 8.30 18.76 -2.60
N ASN A 273 7.74 17.83 -3.37
CA ASN A 273 8.35 16.51 -3.60
C ASN A 273 9.74 16.61 -4.22
N ASN A 274 9.97 17.55 -5.15
CA ASN A 274 11.29 17.76 -5.76
C ASN A 274 12.32 18.24 -4.72
N TYR A 275 11.92 19.14 -3.81
CA TYR A 275 12.80 19.53 -2.70
C TYR A 275 13.13 18.36 -1.78
N ILE A 276 12.14 17.54 -1.44
CA ILE A 276 12.34 16.35 -0.61
C ILE A 276 13.25 15.33 -1.33
N LYS A 277 13.08 15.16 -2.65
CA LYS A 277 13.95 14.30 -3.47
C LYS A 277 15.41 14.74 -3.38
N ASP A 278 15.69 16.03 -3.50
CA ASP A 278 17.04 16.58 -3.38
C ASP A 278 17.67 16.28 -2.02
N ILE A 279 16.89 16.43 -0.93
CA ILE A 279 17.35 16.10 0.42
C ILE A 279 17.60 14.60 0.55
N ASN A 280 16.69 13.76 0.07
CA ASN A 280 16.84 12.30 0.09
C ASN A 280 18.10 11.84 -0.67
N MET A 281 18.39 12.42 -1.84
CA MET A 281 19.63 12.16 -2.57
C MET A 281 20.87 12.60 -1.78
N ALA A 282 20.80 13.74 -1.09
CA ALA A 282 21.89 14.23 -0.26
C ALA A 282 22.17 13.33 0.95
N LEU A 283 21.15 12.71 1.55
CA LEU A 283 21.32 11.73 2.63
C LEU A 283 22.05 10.46 2.18
N LEU A 284 21.92 10.08 0.90
CA LEU A 284 22.60 8.91 0.33
C LEU A 284 24.07 9.20 -0.03
N HIS A 285 24.51 10.46 0.01
CA HIS A 285 25.87 10.83 -0.33
C HIS A 285 26.88 10.23 0.67
N LYS A 286 27.82 9.43 0.15
CA LYS A 286 28.90 8.82 0.93
C LYS A 286 30.21 9.59 0.66
N PRO A 287 30.65 10.51 1.53
CA PRO A 287 31.89 11.25 1.32
C PRO A 287 33.09 10.33 1.48
N LYS A 288 34.16 10.59 0.71
CA LYS A 288 35.45 9.86 0.87
C LYS A 288 36.14 10.21 2.20
N ASN A 289 36.04 11.45 2.65
CA ASN A 289 36.56 11.92 3.94
C ASN A 289 35.46 12.67 4.70
N LYS A 290 34.98 12.07 5.80
CA LYS A 290 33.90 12.60 6.65
C LYS A 290 34.33 13.81 7.48
N ASP A 291 35.63 14.02 7.69
CA ASP A 291 36.15 15.13 8.50
C ASP A 291 36.57 16.34 7.67
N SER A 292 36.48 16.23 6.35
CA SER A 292 36.87 17.31 5.43
C SER A 292 36.00 18.55 5.57
N GLN A 293 36.61 19.73 5.43
CA GLN A 293 35.89 21.01 5.44
C GLN A 293 34.83 21.08 4.34
N LEU A 294 35.10 20.48 3.18
CA LEU A 294 34.13 20.40 2.08
C LEU A 294 32.86 19.63 2.46
N TYR A 295 32.99 18.55 3.23
CA TYR A 295 31.82 17.79 3.67
C TYR A 295 31.02 18.53 4.75
N LYS A 296 31.69 19.27 5.64
CA LYS A 296 31.02 20.18 6.60
C LYS A 296 30.21 21.27 5.86
N LEU A 297 30.82 21.95 4.88
CA LEU A 297 30.13 22.94 4.05
C LEU A 297 28.95 22.34 3.26
N PHE A 298 29.10 21.10 2.78
CA PHE A 298 28.00 20.37 2.16
C PHE A 298 26.84 20.16 3.13
N LYS A 299 27.10 19.67 4.35
CA LYS A 299 26.07 19.48 5.38
C LYS A 299 25.36 20.78 5.74
N ASP A 300 26.11 21.85 5.99
CA ASP A 300 25.56 23.18 6.29
C ASP A 300 24.63 23.68 5.17
N LYS A 301 25.02 23.43 3.90
CA LYS A 301 24.19 23.76 2.74
C LYS A 301 22.88 22.97 2.74
N GLN A 302 22.92 21.66 3.03
CA GLN A 302 21.70 20.85 3.09
C GLN A 302 20.83 21.25 4.27
N LEU A 303 21.42 21.56 5.43
CA LEU A 303 20.69 21.99 6.62
C LEU A 303 19.95 23.31 6.36
N LYS A 304 20.59 24.28 5.70
CA LYS A 304 19.92 25.52 5.23
C LYS A 304 18.75 25.22 4.30
N LYS A 305 18.90 24.28 3.35
CA LYS A 305 17.80 23.85 2.49
C LYS A 305 16.64 23.25 3.29
N VAL A 306 16.93 22.36 4.24
CA VAL A 306 15.90 21.75 5.11
C VAL A 306 15.12 22.83 5.86
N TYR A 307 15.79 23.80 6.47
CA TYR A 307 15.11 24.89 7.17
C TYR A 307 14.25 25.76 6.23
N ASN A 308 14.73 26.06 5.02
CA ASN A 308 13.93 26.80 4.03
C ASN A 308 12.67 26.02 3.59
N ILE A 309 12.79 24.70 3.43
CA ILE A 309 11.64 23.83 3.13
C ILE A 309 10.65 23.87 4.30
N MET A 310 11.12 23.76 5.55
CA MET A 310 10.26 23.83 6.72
C MET A 310 9.57 25.19 6.90
N GLN A 311 10.18 26.29 6.47
CA GLN A 311 9.50 27.59 6.45
C GLN A 311 8.34 27.62 5.44
N SER A 312 8.53 26.97 4.27
CA SER A 312 7.49 26.89 3.23
C SER A 312 6.42 25.83 3.53
N TYR A 313 6.79 24.78 4.26
CA TYR A 313 5.95 23.62 4.58
C TYR A 313 6.10 23.22 6.06
N PRO A 314 5.58 24.03 7.00
CA PRO A 314 5.84 23.88 8.44
C PRO A 314 5.27 22.60 9.06
N TYR A 315 4.37 21.91 8.36
CA TYR A 315 3.77 20.65 8.78
C TYR A 315 4.63 19.41 8.48
N LEU A 316 5.75 19.56 7.75
CA LEU A 316 6.64 18.44 7.42
C LEU A 316 7.67 18.18 8.54
N ASP A 317 7.88 16.90 8.87
CA ASP A 317 8.88 16.49 9.87
C ASP A 317 10.23 16.13 9.21
N PHE A 318 11.24 16.96 9.50
CA PHE A 318 12.63 16.78 9.09
C PHE A 318 13.60 16.50 10.25
N LYS A 319 13.12 16.08 11.43
CA LYS A 319 13.98 15.86 12.61
C LYS A 319 15.15 14.92 12.34
N ASN A 320 14.93 13.85 11.57
CA ASN A 320 15.98 12.87 11.24
C ASN A 320 17.04 13.47 10.32
N GLU A 321 16.62 14.25 9.32
CA GLU A 321 17.50 14.92 8.37
C GLU A 321 18.32 16.01 9.05
N ILE A 322 17.69 16.81 9.91
CA ILE A 322 18.37 17.79 10.75
C ILE A 322 19.43 17.09 11.59
N LYS A 323 19.07 16.02 12.31
CA LYS A 323 20.02 15.25 13.11
C LYS A 323 21.20 14.75 12.26
N PHE A 324 20.95 14.18 11.09
CA PHE A 324 21.98 13.64 10.20
C PHE A 324 22.93 14.72 9.67
N PHE A 325 22.45 15.90 9.28
CA PHE A 325 23.29 16.97 8.76
C PHE A 325 23.94 17.83 9.86
N SER A 326 23.48 17.74 11.11
CA SER A 326 24.05 18.51 12.23
C SER A 326 25.20 17.77 12.93
N THR A 327 25.20 16.44 12.92
CA THR A 327 26.37 15.60 13.19
C THR A 327 27.21 15.53 11.94
#